data_AF-A0A2Z6AKI5-F1
#
_entry.id   AF-A0A2Z6AKI5-F1
#
_cell.length_a   1.000
_cell.length_b   1.000
_cell.length_c   1.000
_cell.angle_alpha   90.00
_cell.angle_beta   90.00
_cell.angle_gamma   90.00
#
_symmetry.space_group_name_H-M   'P 1'
#
loop_
_entity.id
_entity.type
_entity.pdbx_description
1 polymer ?
#
loop_
_entity_poly.entity_id
_entity_poly.type
_entity_poly.pdbx_seq_one_letter_code
_entity_poly.pdbx_strand_id
1 'polypeptide(L)'
;MGASRKGSRGSGKMTSEAIAALGAGRLARLVLAQAERDAVFARAVRMELAAKHDGGALAHEIDKRLKTIRRSRGFVEWDKAPALARELDQLREAIMGPLAEHSLSQAIDSMRLFLSLAEPVFERSDDSSGSLGEIFRQGGEDLGRLWCQADMSDVELLAGDILMLVEGDGYGVFDDLPEAASPALGQKGRAALRGILLERQAAKTGNDRRQFDYKVGWLLPKLADLDGDVDAYIATVDPDRRNPVLNAQVAARLIAHGRAAEALDWIDAPVERSHNERELADLKLRAFEALGRRDDVQAQRKAIFDRWLDGQVLRNWLRALPDFEDVAAERQALDQAMAYDRATSALAFLVAWPDLKRAGRLTRERLEDLEARSYDTLRPAAEALAQADPGGATLLYRRLVTGVLDRASSKYYPYAARDFAAATDLADRIAGDVDVVPHDDWLADLRKVHGRKIGFWNQVAGKFG
;
A
#
# COMPACT_ATOMS: atom_id res chain seq x y z
N MET A 1 50.82 28.96 39.93
CA MET A 1 51.08 28.75 38.48
C MET A 1 51.72 27.37 38.35
N GLY A 2 51.14 26.33 37.77
CA GLY A 2 50.04 26.21 36.82
C GLY A 2 50.50 25.21 35.75
N ALA A 3 49.97 23.99 35.81
CA ALA A 3 49.70 23.06 34.70
C ALA A 3 49.77 21.59 35.17
N SER A 4 48.68 21.13 35.77
CA SER A 4 48.35 19.72 35.81
C SER A 4 48.00 19.28 34.38
N ARG A 5 48.90 18.56 33.71
CA ARG A 5 48.55 17.82 32.48
C ARG A 5 47.78 16.57 32.88
N LYS A 6 46.47 16.73 33.09
CA LYS A 6 45.51 15.63 32.99
C LYS A 6 45.53 15.14 31.53
N GLY A 7 46.29 14.09 31.26
CA GLY A 7 46.14 13.29 30.07
C GLY A 7 44.77 12.62 30.12
N SER A 8 43.77 13.28 29.54
CA SER A 8 42.53 12.63 29.12
C SER A 8 42.93 11.56 28.11
N ARG A 9 42.99 10.28 28.53
CA ARG A 9 43.01 9.15 27.61
C ARG A 9 41.65 9.18 26.91
N GLY A 10 41.61 9.84 25.76
CA GLY A 10 40.48 9.72 24.85
C GLY A 10 40.28 8.23 24.59
N SER A 11 39.15 7.70 25.02
CA SER A 11 38.61 6.47 24.45
C SER A 11 38.53 6.72 22.96
N GLY A 12 39.50 6.20 22.20
CA GLY A 12 39.54 6.36 20.76
C GLY A 12 38.21 5.89 20.21
N LYS A 13 37.52 6.75 19.44
CA LYS A 13 36.27 6.39 18.81
C LYS A 13 36.46 5.04 18.10
N MET A 14 35.61 4.08 18.45
CA MET A 14 35.60 2.75 17.84
C MET A 14 35.22 2.90 16.36
N THR A 15 36.25 2.96 15.51
CA THR A 15 36.17 3.19 14.07
C THR A 15 36.81 2.02 13.35
N SER A 16 36.41 1.78 12.09
CA SER A 16 36.96 0.68 11.30
C SER A 16 38.49 0.77 11.19
N GLU A 17 39.05 1.97 10.97
CA GLU A 17 40.51 2.15 10.90
C GLU A 17 41.21 1.84 12.23
N ALA A 18 40.63 2.26 13.36
CA ALA A 18 41.20 1.98 14.68
C ALA A 18 41.16 0.48 15.03
N ILE A 19 40.12 -0.23 14.58
CA ILE A 19 40.00 -1.69 14.72
C ILE A 19 41.04 -2.37 13.81
N ALA A 20 41.16 -1.96 12.54
CA ALA A 20 42.14 -2.52 11.61
C ALA A 20 43.59 -2.36 12.12
N ALA A 21 43.92 -1.23 12.75
CA ALA A 21 45.23 -0.96 13.33
C ALA A 21 45.64 -1.92 14.48
N LEU A 22 44.71 -2.70 15.04
CA LEU A 22 45.02 -3.75 16.03
C LEU A 22 45.83 -4.91 15.45
N GLY A 23 45.83 -5.05 14.12
CA GLY A 23 46.53 -6.12 13.39
C GLY A 23 45.80 -7.46 13.40
N ALA A 24 46.00 -8.25 12.34
CA ALA A 24 45.27 -9.48 12.08
C ALA A 24 45.29 -10.48 13.25
N GLY A 25 46.44 -10.68 13.90
CA GLY A 25 46.58 -11.64 15.00
C GLY A 25 45.84 -11.25 16.29
N ARG A 26 45.58 -9.96 16.53
CA ARG A 26 44.77 -9.51 17.69
C ARG A 26 43.29 -9.54 17.35
N LEU A 27 42.93 -9.17 16.12
CA LEU A 27 41.56 -9.28 15.61
C LEU A 27 41.07 -10.72 15.59
N ALA A 28 41.88 -11.67 15.09
CA ALA A 28 41.53 -13.09 15.10
C ALA A 28 41.23 -13.62 16.51
N ARG A 29 42.01 -13.21 17.52
CA ARG A 29 41.76 -13.57 18.93
C ARG A 29 40.47 -12.96 19.49
N LEU A 30 40.17 -11.70 19.15
CA LEU A 30 38.92 -11.06 19.56
C LEU A 30 37.71 -11.72 18.90
N VAL A 31 37.81 -12.05 17.62
CA VAL A 31 36.80 -12.79 16.87
C VAL A 31 36.57 -14.17 17.48
N LEU A 32 37.63 -14.95 17.76
CA LEU A 32 37.50 -16.26 18.41
C LEU A 32 36.87 -16.14 19.80
N ALA A 33 37.30 -15.18 20.63
CA ALA A 33 36.74 -14.97 21.95
C ALA A 33 35.24 -14.58 21.93
N GLN A 34 34.80 -13.83 20.91
CA GLN A 34 33.39 -13.54 20.71
C GLN A 34 32.63 -14.76 20.19
N ALA A 35 33.21 -15.52 19.25
CA ALA A 35 32.62 -16.74 18.71
C ALA A 35 32.42 -17.83 19.78
N GLU A 36 33.28 -17.91 20.78
CA GLU A 36 33.10 -18.84 21.90
C GLU A 36 31.88 -18.49 22.78
N ARG A 37 31.42 -17.24 22.76
CA ARG A 37 30.35 -16.71 23.62
C ARG A 37 29.03 -16.48 22.88
N ASP A 38 29.09 -16.34 21.56
CA ASP A 38 27.96 -16.05 20.70
C ASP A 38 27.93 -17.04 19.53
N ALA A 39 26.99 -17.98 19.60
CA ALA A 39 26.84 -19.03 18.59
C ALA A 39 26.44 -18.49 17.20
N VAL A 40 25.75 -17.35 17.14
CA VAL A 40 25.38 -16.69 15.88
C VAL A 40 26.64 -16.11 15.25
N PHE A 41 27.41 -15.35 16.03
CA PHE A 41 28.69 -14.79 15.58
C PHE A 41 29.69 -15.89 15.19
N ALA A 42 29.77 -16.98 15.96
CA ALA A 42 30.62 -18.13 15.63
C ALA A 42 30.29 -18.73 14.27
N ARG A 43 29.00 -18.79 13.93
CA ARG A 43 28.54 -19.33 12.65
C ARG A 43 28.91 -18.41 11.50
N ALA A 44 28.69 -17.11 11.65
CA ALA A 44 29.12 -16.11 10.65
C ALA A 44 30.63 -16.22 10.38
N VAL A 45 31.45 -16.30 11.43
CA VAL A 45 32.91 -16.50 11.29
C VAL A 45 33.25 -17.81 10.56
N ARG A 46 32.55 -18.92 10.85
CA ARG A 46 32.77 -20.18 10.12
C ARG A 46 32.40 -20.09 8.65
N MET A 47 31.33 -19.38 8.30
CA MET A 47 30.92 -19.16 6.91
C MET A 47 31.97 -18.32 6.17
N GLU A 48 32.45 -17.23 6.76
CA GLU A 48 33.53 -16.40 6.21
C GLU A 48 34.83 -17.20 5.99
N LEU A 49 35.17 -18.07 6.95
CA LEU A 49 36.32 -18.96 6.82
C LEU A 49 36.13 -20.00 5.71
N ALA A 50 34.93 -20.58 5.60
CA ALA A 50 34.62 -21.57 4.56
C ALA A 50 34.65 -20.95 3.16
N ALA A 51 34.07 -19.75 3.00
CA ALA A 51 34.08 -18.98 1.76
C ALA A 51 35.52 -18.75 1.23
N LYS A 52 36.48 -18.47 2.13
CA LYS A 52 37.87 -18.23 1.75
C LYS A 52 38.59 -19.43 1.13
N HIS A 53 38.14 -20.67 1.40
CA HIS A 53 38.88 -21.88 1.08
C HIS A 53 38.27 -22.69 -0.06
N ASP A 54 36.93 -22.88 -0.06
CA ASP A 54 36.22 -23.72 -1.03
C ASP A 54 34.70 -23.46 -0.98
N GLY A 55 34.08 -23.18 -2.13
CA GLY A 55 32.62 -23.01 -2.24
C GLY A 55 31.85 -24.23 -1.76
N GLY A 56 32.39 -25.45 -1.95
CA GLY A 56 31.76 -26.69 -1.47
C GLY A 56 31.68 -26.77 0.06
N ALA A 57 32.70 -26.28 0.77
CA ALA A 57 32.69 -26.23 2.23
C ALA A 57 31.67 -25.20 2.76
N LEU A 58 31.53 -24.06 2.09
CA LEU A 58 30.53 -23.05 2.42
C LEU A 58 29.12 -23.59 2.20
N ALA A 59 28.85 -24.18 1.03
CA ALA A 59 27.58 -24.82 0.72
C ALA A 59 27.21 -25.86 1.79
N HIS A 60 28.16 -26.71 2.18
CA HIS A 60 27.94 -27.73 3.22
C HIS A 60 27.50 -27.14 4.56
N GLU A 61 28.16 -26.06 5.04
CA GLU A 61 27.82 -25.44 6.32
C GLU A 61 26.46 -24.72 6.28
N ILE A 62 26.13 -24.05 5.17
CA ILE A 62 24.80 -23.44 4.94
C ILE A 62 23.73 -24.54 4.95
N ASP A 63 23.87 -25.54 4.09
CA ASP A 63 22.93 -26.65 3.94
C ASP A 63 22.68 -27.40 5.26
N LYS A 64 23.74 -27.64 6.02
CA LYS A 64 23.66 -28.28 7.33
C LYS A 64 22.83 -27.46 8.30
N ARG A 65 22.94 -26.13 8.27
CA ARG A 65 22.10 -25.26 9.10
C ARG A 65 20.66 -25.28 8.61
N LEU A 66 20.42 -25.14 7.31
CA LEU A 66 19.06 -25.22 6.74
C LEU A 66 18.36 -26.53 7.10
N LYS A 67 19.05 -27.66 6.94
CA LYS A 67 18.55 -29.00 7.32
C LYS A 67 18.27 -29.10 8.83
N THR A 68 19.04 -28.41 9.67
CA THR A 68 18.80 -28.35 11.12
C THR A 68 17.54 -27.56 11.45
N ILE A 69 17.35 -26.39 10.83
CA ILE A 69 16.15 -25.56 11.02
C ILE A 69 14.92 -26.34 10.55
N ARG A 70 14.98 -26.96 9.37
CA ARG A 70 13.90 -27.76 8.79
C ARG A 70 13.46 -28.94 9.68
N ARG A 71 14.40 -29.57 10.39
CA ARG A 71 14.12 -30.71 11.29
C ARG A 71 13.67 -30.30 12.69
N SER A 72 13.79 -29.02 13.05
CA SER A 72 13.47 -28.53 14.38
C SER A 72 11.95 -28.58 14.60
N ARG A 73 11.51 -29.09 15.76
CA ARG A 73 10.09 -29.25 16.10
C ARG A 73 9.59 -28.31 17.19
N GLY A 74 10.49 -27.53 17.81
CA GLY A 74 10.12 -26.59 18.85
C GLY A 74 9.27 -25.45 18.29
N PHE A 75 8.18 -25.14 18.98
CA PHE A 75 7.33 -24.00 18.64
C PHE A 75 8.08 -22.68 18.83
N VAL A 76 7.93 -21.77 17.88
CA VAL A 76 8.55 -20.45 17.86
C VAL A 76 7.47 -19.42 18.17
N GLU A 77 7.49 -18.95 19.41
CA GLU A 77 6.65 -17.86 19.89
C GLU A 77 6.92 -16.54 19.14
N TRP A 78 5.94 -15.65 19.11
CA TRP A 78 6.00 -14.36 18.41
C TRP A 78 7.21 -13.49 18.80
N ASP A 79 7.69 -13.59 20.05
CA ASP A 79 8.86 -12.85 20.55
C ASP A 79 10.19 -13.41 20.01
N LYS A 80 10.20 -14.66 19.56
CA LYS A 80 11.36 -15.37 18.99
C LYS A 80 11.35 -15.40 17.47
N ALA A 81 10.20 -15.22 16.82
CA ALA A 81 10.09 -15.16 15.36
C ALA A 81 11.07 -14.15 14.71
N PRO A 82 11.27 -12.92 15.26
CA PRO A 82 12.25 -11.97 14.70
C PRO A 82 13.71 -12.44 14.78
N ALA A 83 14.05 -13.32 15.72
CA ALA A 83 15.40 -13.88 15.80
C ALA A 83 15.61 -14.98 14.74
N LEU A 84 14.59 -15.81 14.52
CA LEU A 84 14.61 -16.81 13.45
C LEU A 84 14.62 -16.16 12.07
N ALA A 85 13.81 -15.12 11.86
CA ALA A 85 13.77 -14.38 10.60
C ALA A 85 15.15 -13.81 10.25
N ARG A 86 15.84 -13.17 11.21
CA ARG A 86 17.21 -12.68 11.01
C ARG A 86 18.21 -13.78 10.69
N GLU A 87 18.08 -14.96 11.30
CA GLU A 87 18.97 -16.08 10.97
C GLU A 87 18.70 -16.63 9.56
N LEU A 88 17.44 -16.76 9.16
CA LEU A 88 17.08 -17.16 7.81
C LEU A 88 17.58 -16.15 6.78
N ASP A 89 17.45 -14.86 7.06
CA ASP A 89 17.92 -13.80 6.19
C ASP A 89 19.45 -13.82 6.03
N GLN A 90 20.21 -14.02 7.11
CA GLN A 90 21.67 -14.20 7.04
C GLN A 90 22.08 -15.42 6.19
N LEU A 91 21.32 -16.51 6.26
CA LEU A 91 21.57 -17.69 5.42
C LEU A 91 21.25 -17.40 3.95
N ARG A 92 20.16 -16.67 3.68
CA ARG A 92 19.77 -16.21 2.35
C ARG A 92 20.85 -15.30 1.75
N GLU A 93 21.33 -14.32 2.49
CA GLU A 93 22.43 -13.42 2.07
C GLU A 93 23.73 -14.19 1.81
N ALA A 94 24.06 -15.18 2.64
CA ALA A 94 25.24 -16.02 2.42
C ALA A 94 25.14 -16.86 1.14
N ILE A 95 23.92 -17.31 0.77
CA ILE A 95 23.66 -18.00 -0.49
C ILE A 95 23.82 -17.04 -1.67
N MET A 96 23.23 -15.85 -1.59
CA MET A 96 23.21 -14.86 -2.68
C MET A 96 24.53 -14.13 -2.91
N GLY A 97 25.34 -13.97 -1.87
CA GLY A 97 26.66 -13.35 -1.97
C GLY A 97 27.76 -14.40 -2.12
N PRO A 98 28.48 -14.73 -1.04
CA PRO A 98 29.70 -15.54 -1.14
C PRO A 98 29.50 -16.89 -1.85
N LEU A 99 28.39 -17.60 -1.64
CA LEU A 99 28.19 -18.90 -2.29
C LEU A 99 27.93 -18.75 -3.79
N ALA A 100 27.07 -17.81 -4.21
CA ALA A 100 26.79 -17.55 -5.62
C ALA A 100 28.05 -17.08 -6.39
N GLU A 101 28.91 -16.28 -5.76
CA GLU A 101 30.20 -15.85 -6.32
C GLU A 101 31.14 -17.05 -6.60
N HIS A 102 31.09 -18.09 -5.78
CA HIS A 102 31.91 -19.29 -5.94
C HIS A 102 31.29 -20.35 -6.85
N SER A 103 29.98 -20.60 -6.71
CA SER A 103 29.27 -21.65 -7.43
C SER A 103 27.77 -21.37 -7.50
N LEU A 104 27.33 -20.89 -8.66
CA LEU A 104 25.91 -20.64 -8.93
C LEU A 104 25.05 -21.91 -8.78
N SER A 105 25.54 -23.08 -9.21
CA SER A 105 24.79 -24.33 -9.09
C SER A 105 24.56 -24.71 -7.63
N GLN A 106 25.57 -24.56 -6.77
CA GLN A 106 25.41 -24.83 -5.33
C GLN A 106 24.51 -23.79 -4.66
N ALA A 107 24.60 -22.52 -5.06
CA ALA A 107 23.71 -21.48 -4.57
C ALA A 107 22.24 -21.77 -4.91
N ILE A 108 21.96 -22.21 -6.15
CA ILE A 108 20.62 -22.64 -6.59
C ILE A 108 20.12 -23.81 -5.73
N ASP A 109 20.95 -24.84 -5.53
CA ASP A 109 20.57 -26.02 -4.72
C ASP A 109 20.30 -25.63 -3.26
N SER A 110 21.15 -24.80 -2.66
CA SER A 110 20.97 -24.31 -1.30
C SER A 110 19.75 -23.38 -1.17
N MET A 111 19.44 -22.57 -2.18
CA MET A 111 18.23 -21.73 -2.17
C MET A 111 16.97 -22.57 -2.33
N ARG A 112 16.96 -23.60 -3.17
CA ARG A 112 15.84 -24.57 -3.23
C ARG A 112 15.64 -25.27 -1.89
N LEU A 113 16.72 -25.66 -1.23
CA LEU A 113 16.65 -26.20 0.13
C LEU A 113 16.09 -25.15 1.10
N PHE A 114 16.52 -23.89 1.00
CA PHE A 114 16.01 -22.79 1.80
C PHE A 114 14.49 -22.64 1.66
N LEU A 115 13.97 -22.59 0.43
CA LEU A 115 12.52 -22.49 0.19
C LEU A 115 11.76 -23.71 0.73
N SER A 116 12.38 -24.89 0.71
CA SER A 116 11.84 -26.10 1.34
C SER A 116 11.64 -25.98 2.86
N LEU A 117 12.10 -24.92 3.52
CA LEU A 117 11.85 -24.67 4.95
C LEU A 117 10.51 -23.98 5.22
N ALA A 118 9.86 -23.37 4.21
CA ALA A 118 8.68 -22.52 4.40
C ALA A 118 7.59 -23.22 5.22
N GLU A 119 7.03 -24.32 4.70
CA GLU A 119 5.97 -25.09 5.37
C GLU A 119 6.36 -25.55 6.80
N PRO A 120 7.46 -26.28 7.04
CA PRO A 120 7.79 -26.74 8.40
C PRO A 120 8.19 -25.61 9.35
N VAL A 121 8.55 -24.42 8.86
CA VAL A 121 8.77 -23.24 9.69
C VAL A 121 7.43 -22.59 10.07
N PHE A 122 6.52 -22.39 9.12
CA PHE A 122 5.19 -21.82 9.40
C PHE A 122 4.36 -22.71 10.33
N GLU A 123 4.36 -24.03 10.11
CA GLU A 123 3.61 -24.98 10.94
C GLU A 123 3.99 -24.94 12.43
N ARG A 124 5.17 -24.40 12.76
CA ARG A 124 5.69 -24.33 14.13
C ARG A 124 5.98 -22.93 14.62
N SER A 125 5.55 -21.88 13.92
CA SER A 125 5.89 -20.50 14.28
C SER A 125 4.65 -19.62 14.31
N ASP A 126 4.57 -18.73 15.30
CA ASP A 126 3.64 -17.60 15.25
C ASP A 126 4.28 -16.47 14.42
N ASP A 127 3.91 -16.39 13.14
CA ASP A 127 4.31 -15.30 12.24
C ASP A 127 3.20 -14.26 12.03
N SER A 128 2.47 -13.91 13.08
CA SER A 128 1.48 -12.82 13.02
C SER A 128 2.08 -11.48 12.55
N SER A 129 3.40 -11.32 12.64
CA SER A 129 4.13 -10.17 12.12
C SER A 129 4.36 -10.17 10.60
N GLY A 130 4.26 -11.34 9.95
CA GLY A 130 4.60 -11.55 8.53
C GLY A 130 6.09 -11.53 8.20
N SER A 131 6.97 -11.51 9.22
CA SER A 131 8.42 -11.39 9.02
C SER A 131 9.05 -12.65 8.42
N LEU A 132 8.58 -13.85 8.78
CA LEU A 132 9.07 -15.10 8.18
C LEU A 132 8.55 -15.24 6.75
N GLY A 133 7.29 -14.89 6.52
CA GLY A 133 6.66 -14.76 5.19
C GLY A 133 7.50 -13.95 4.21
N GLU A 134 7.94 -12.78 4.64
CA GLU A 134 8.75 -11.89 3.81
C GLU A 134 10.10 -12.49 3.40
N ILE A 135 10.82 -13.14 4.32
CA ILE A 135 12.12 -13.75 3.98
C ILE A 135 11.96 -14.89 2.95
N PHE A 136 10.89 -15.68 3.04
CA PHE A 136 10.65 -16.74 2.06
C PHE A 136 10.25 -16.20 0.68
N ARG A 137 9.48 -15.12 0.62
CA ARG A 137 9.18 -14.40 -0.64
C ARG A 137 10.45 -13.88 -1.30
N GLN A 138 11.31 -13.21 -0.52
CA GLN A 138 12.62 -12.75 -0.99
C GLN A 138 13.50 -13.90 -1.47
N GLY A 139 13.50 -15.03 -0.76
CA GLY A 139 14.20 -16.23 -1.22
C GLY A 139 13.68 -16.77 -2.56
N GLY A 140 12.37 -16.69 -2.80
CA GLY A 140 11.75 -17.04 -4.08
C GLY A 140 12.27 -16.14 -5.20
N GLU A 141 12.23 -14.82 -4.99
CA GLU A 141 12.80 -13.86 -5.94
C GLU A 141 14.29 -14.11 -6.21
N ASP A 142 15.06 -14.35 -5.15
CA ASP A 142 16.49 -14.63 -5.22
C ASP A 142 16.80 -15.88 -6.05
N LEU A 143 16.00 -16.95 -5.89
CA LEU A 143 16.13 -18.14 -6.73
C LEU A 143 15.90 -17.83 -8.21
N GLY A 144 14.90 -16.99 -8.52
CA GLY A 144 14.68 -16.49 -9.87
C GLY A 144 15.88 -15.75 -10.44
N ARG A 145 16.51 -14.88 -9.64
CA ARG A 145 17.73 -14.14 -10.03
C ARG A 145 18.92 -15.07 -10.23
N LEU A 146 19.10 -16.08 -9.37
CA LEU A 146 20.17 -17.07 -9.51
C LEU A 146 20.04 -17.86 -10.82
N TRP A 147 18.82 -18.26 -11.22
CA TRP A 147 18.61 -18.90 -12.52
C TRP A 147 18.92 -17.97 -13.69
N CYS A 148 18.64 -16.68 -13.57
CA CYS A 148 19.03 -15.70 -14.59
C CYS A 148 20.56 -15.58 -14.73
N GLN A 149 21.29 -15.67 -13.62
CA GLN A 149 22.75 -15.62 -13.62
C GLN A 149 23.40 -16.89 -14.17
N ALA A 150 22.79 -18.05 -13.92
CA ALA A 150 23.32 -19.36 -14.29
C ALA A 150 23.14 -19.72 -15.77
N ASP A 151 22.44 -18.90 -16.57
CA ASP A 151 22.14 -19.13 -17.98
C ASP A 151 21.57 -20.53 -18.26
N MET A 152 20.45 -20.83 -17.59
CA MET A 152 19.80 -22.14 -17.64
C MET A 152 19.44 -22.54 -19.09
N SER A 153 20.15 -23.54 -19.63
CA SER A 153 20.00 -23.94 -21.03
C SER A 153 18.73 -24.77 -21.32
N ASP A 154 18.19 -25.43 -20.29
CA ASP A 154 16.97 -26.26 -20.38
C ASP A 154 15.79 -25.54 -19.71
N VAL A 155 15.15 -24.67 -20.47
CA VAL A 155 14.03 -23.83 -20.00
C VAL A 155 12.75 -24.65 -19.73
N GLU A 156 12.61 -25.81 -20.37
CA GLU A 156 11.51 -26.74 -20.12
C GLU A 156 11.66 -27.44 -18.76
N LEU A 157 12.87 -27.87 -18.40
CA LEU A 157 13.14 -28.38 -17.06
C LEU A 157 12.90 -27.31 -15.99
N LEU A 158 13.37 -26.07 -16.24
CA LEU A 158 13.15 -24.94 -15.35
C LEU A 158 11.66 -24.64 -15.14
N ALA A 159 10.84 -24.71 -16.19
CA ALA A 159 9.39 -24.58 -16.08
C ALA A 159 8.78 -25.64 -15.15
N GLY A 160 9.20 -26.90 -15.29
CA GLY A 160 8.77 -27.99 -14.41
C GLY A 160 9.19 -27.78 -12.95
N ASP A 161 10.41 -27.27 -12.73
CA ASP A 161 10.92 -26.95 -11.40
C ASP A 161 10.14 -25.84 -10.70
N ILE A 162 9.83 -24.76 -11.42
CA ILE A 162 9.01 -23.66 -10.89
C ILE A 162 7.63 -24.17 -10.51
N LEU A 163 7.01 -24.99 -11.37
CA LEU A 163 5.71 -25.56 -11.07
C LEU A 163 5.75 -26.43 -9.81
N MET A 164 6.78 -27.26 -9.65
CA MET A 164 6.95 -28.09 -8.45
C MET A 164 7.06 -27.26 -7.17
N LEU A 165 7.82 -26.16 -7.21
CA LEU A 165 7.97 -25.26 -6.06
C LEU A 165 6.65 -24.58 -5.70
N VAL A 166 5.94 -24.02 -6.70
CA VAL A 166 4.64 -23.37 -6.48
C VAL A 166 3.58 -24.38 -6.00
N GLU A 167 3.59 -25.62 -6.49
CA GLU A 167 2.67 -26.66 -6.02
C GLU A 167 2.92 -27.08 -4.57
N GLY A 168 4.17 -27.04 -4.13
CA GLY A 168 4.58 -27.30 -2.76
C GLY A 168 4.37 -26.12 -1.81
N ASP A 169 3.96 -24.96 -2.32
CA ASP A 169 3.76 -23.76 -1.53
C ASP A 169 2.38 -23.75 -0.86
N GLY A 170 2.29 -24.40 0.29
CA GLY A 170 1.06 -24.43 1.10
C GLY A 170 0.64 -23.07 1.67
N TYR A 171 1.53 -22.07 1.67
CA TYR A 171 1.33 -20.79 2.34
C TYR A 171 1.29 -19.58 1.39
N GLY A 172 1.55 -19.77 0.09
CA GLY A 172 1.47 -18.73 -0.93
C GLY A 172 2.57 -17.68 -0.85
N VAL A 173 3.79 -18.08 -0.46
CA VAL A 173 4.97 -17.20 -0.36
C VAL A 173 5.87 -17.23 -1.60
N PHE A 174 5.56 -18.02 -2.62
CA PHE A 174 6.29 -18.10 -3.90
C PHE A 174 5.52 -17.46 -5.07
N ASP A 175 4.62 -16.52 -4.79
CA ASP A 175 3.82 -15.79 -5.79
C ASP A 175 4.66 -14.91 -6.73
N ASP A 176 5.81 -14.42 -6.26
CA ASP A 176 6.74 -13.58 -7.03
C ASP A 176 7.85 -14.36 -7.76
N LEU A 177 8.04 -15.64 -7.43
CA LEU A 177 9.04 -16.50 -8.08
C LEU A 177 8.88 -16.56 -9.62
N PRO A 178 7.67 -16.74 -10.20
CA PRO A 178 7.49 -16.77 -11.65
C PRO A 178 7.93 -15.49 -12.35
N GLU A 179 7.76 -14.33 -11.70
CA GLU A 179 8.16 -13.03 -12.24
C GLU A 179 9.69 -12.89 -12.20
N ALA A 180 10.31 -13.22 -11.08
CA ALA A 180 11.76 -13.18 -10.94
C ALA A 180 12.49 -14.17 -11.86
N ALA A 181 11.90 -15.34 -12.12
CA ALA A 181 12.44 -16.35 -13.03
C ALA A 181 12.08 -16.12 -14.51
N SER A 182 11.17 -15.17 -14.80
CA SER A 182 10.69 -14.89 -16.16
C SER A 182 11.82 -14.62 -17.17
N PRO A 183 12.89 -13.86 -16.86
CA PRO A 183 14.00 -13.65 -17.79
C PRO A 183 14.76 -14.95 -18.11
N ALA A 184 14.99 -15.82 -17.13
CA ALA A 184 15.65 -17.11 -17.33
C ALA A 184 14.80 -18.09 -18.15
N LEU A 185 13.48 -18.10 -17.93
CA LEU A 185 12.55 -18.89 -18.74
C LEU A 185 12.52 -18.41 -20.20
N GLY A 186 12.61 -17.10 -20.40
CA GLY A 186 12.30 -16.47 -21.68
C GLY A 186 10.89 -16.81 -22.17
N GLN A 187 10.57 -16.42 -23.40
CA GLN A 187 9.25 -16.71 -23.98
C GLN A 187 9.00 -18.21 -24.14
N LYS A 188 10.05 -18.99 -24.48
CA LYS A 188 9.95 -20.44 -24.68
C LYS A 188 9.62 -21.19 -23.39
N GLY A 189 10.32 -20.89 -22.29
CA GLY A 189 10.06 -21.53 -20.98
C GLY A 189 8.69 -21.13 -20.41
N ARG A 190 8.28 -19.87 -20.55
CA ARG A 190 6.93 -19.44 -20.15
C ARG A 190 5.84 -20.12 -20.96
N ALA A 191 6.04 -20.30 -22.27
CA ALA A 191 5.12 -21.07 -23.12
C ALA A 191 5.06 -22.55 -22.71
N ALA A 192 6.20 -23.16 -22.36
CA ALA A 192 6.23 -24.54 -21.85
C ALA A 192 5.47 -24.67 -20.52
N LEU A 193 5.70 -23.77 -19.57
CA LEU A 193 4.98 -23.73 -18.30
C LEU A 193 3.47 -23.56 -18.50
N ARG A 194 3.06 -22.62 -19.37
CA ARG A 194 1.65 -22.43 -19.75
C ARG A 194 1.05 -23.69 -20.38
N GLY A 195 1.78 -24.37 -21.27
CA GLY A 195 1.34 -25.62 -21.89
C GLY A 195 1.07 -26.72 -20.85
N ILE A 196 2.00 -26.95 -19.92
CA ILE A 196 1.85 -27.90 -18.82
C ILE A 196 0.61 -27.57 -17.98
N LEU A 197 0.44 -26.29 -17.62
CA LEU A 197 -0.71 -25.84 -16.84
C LEU A 197 -2.02 -26.12 -17.58
N LEU A 198 -2.15 -25.69 -18.85
CA LEU A 198 -3.36 -25.85 -19.67
C LEU A 198 -3.74 -27.32 -19.90
N GLU A 199 -2.77 -28.19 -20.16
CA GLU A 199 -3.01 -29.63 -20.33
C GLU A 199 -3.59 -30.25 -19.05
N ARG A 200 -2.96 -29.97 -17.89
CA ARG A 200 -3.40 -30.50 -16.58
C ARG A 200 -4.76 -29.94 -16.15
N GLN A 201 -4.97 -28.67 -16.42
CA GLN A 201 -6.20 -27.90 -16.25
C GLN A 201 -7.36 -28.52 -17.06
N ALA A 202 -7.13 -28.86 -18.34
CA ALA A 202 -8.14 -29.47 -19.21
C ALA A 202 -8.50 -30.91 -18.81
N ALA A 203 -7.57 -31.65 -18.19
CA ALA A 203 -7.81 -33.00 -17.68
C ALA A 203 -8.65 -33.04 -16.37
N LYS A 204 -9.05 -31.88 -15.82
CA LYS A 204 -9.76 -31.77 -14.53
C LYS A 204 -11.17 -31.22 -14.70
N THR A 205 -12.08 -31.67 -13.85
CA THR A 205 -13.47 -31.19 -13.79
C THR A 205 -13.91 -30.97 -12.34
N GLY A 206 -15.04 -30.28 -12.15
CA GLY A 206 -15.68 -30.12 -10.84
C GLY A 206 -14.76 -29.60 -9.74
N ASN A 207 -14.71 -30.32 -8.62
CA ASN A 207 -13.93 -29.90 -7.46
C ASN A 207 -12.41 -29.95 -7.68
N ASP A 208 -11.94 -30.97 -8.40
CA ASP A 208 -10.52 -31.15 -8.70
C ASP A 208 -10.00 -29.99 -9.54
N ARG A 209 -10.85 -29.49 -10.46
CA ARG A 209 -10.54 -28.30 -11.23
C ARG A 209 -10.39 -27.06 -10.35
N ARG A 210 -11.34 -26.83 -9.43
CA ARG A 210 -11.26 -25.68 -8.49
C ARG A 210 -10.02 -25.73 -7.60
N GLN A 211 -9.66 -26.91 -7.10
CA GLN A 211 -8.44 -27.08 -6.29
C GLN A 211 -7.17 -26.81 -7.09
N PHE A 212 -7.11 -27.26 -8.34
CA PHE A 212 -6.00 -26.95 -9.24
C PHE A 212 -5.92 -25.45 -9.52
N ASP A 213 -7.05 -24.81 -9.83
CA ASP A 213 -7.08 -23.38 -10.14
C ASP A 213 -6.62 -22.53 -8.96
N TYR A 214 -7.02 -22.90 -7.74
CA TYR A 214 -6.56 -22.28 -6.51
C TYR A 214 -5.04 -22.46 -6.28
N LYS A 215 -4.51 -23.68 -6.46
CA LYS A 215 -3.09 -23.97 -6.17
C LYS A 215 -2.12 -23.41 -7.20
N VAL A 216 -2.43 -23.56 -8.49
CA VAL A 216 -1.50 -23.24 -9.59
C VAL A 216 -2.15 -22.55 -10.78
N GLY A 217 -3.49 -22.60 -10.93
CA GLY A 217 -4.15 -21.96 -12.08
C GLY A 217 -4.00 -20.44 -12.10
N TRP A 218 -3.74 -19.80 -10.96
CA TRP A 218 -3.39 -18.38 -10.86
C TRP A 218 -2.12 -18.01 -11.67
N LEU A 219 -1.25 -18.99 -11.99
CA LEU A 219 -0.09 -18.78 -12.85
C LEU A 219 -0.48 -18.45 -14.29
N LEU A 220 -1.62 -18.93 -14.79
CA LEU A 220 -2.05 -18.68 -16.17
C LEU A 220 -2.21 -17.17 -16.47
N PRO A 221 -2.98 -16.39 -15.70
CA PRO A 221 -3.06 -14.94 -15.93
C PRO A 221 -1.74 -14.23 -15.67
N LYS A 222 -0.92 -14.67 -14.68
CA LYS A 222 0.42 -14.10 -14.42
C LYS A 222 1.36 -14.30 -15.62
N LEU A 223 1.36 -15.49 -16.24
CA LEU A 223 2.17 -15.77 -17.43
C LEU A 223 1.70 -14.98 -18.65
N ALA A 224 0.38 -14.80 -18.80
CA ALA A 224 -0.17 -13.94 -19.83
C ALA A 224 0.31 -12.48 -19.68
N ASP A 225 0.31 -11.95 -18.45
CA ASP A 225 0.85 -10.61 -18.16
C ASP A 225 2.35 -10.51 -18.45
N LEU A 226 3.14 -11.51 -18.06
CA LEU A 226 4.59 -11.56 -18.33
C LEU A 226 4.92 -11.62 -19.82
N ASP A 227 4.03 -12.18 -20.64
CA ASP A 227 4.15 -12.21 -22.10
C ASP A 227 3.54 -10.97 -22.77
N GLY A 228 2.82 -10.11 -22.03
CA GLY A 228 2.00 -9.05 -22.62
C GLY A 228 0.89 -9.60 -23.53
N ASP A 229 0.43 -10.83 -23.28
CA ASP A 229 -0.57 -11.53 -24.08
C ASP A 229 -1.96 -11.30 -23.46
N VAL A 230 -2.62 -10.24 -23.90
CA VAL A 230 -3.95 -9.86 -23.40
C VAL A 230 -5.01 -10.90 -23.73
N ASP A 231 -4.90 -11.59 -24.88
CA ASP A 231 -5.87 -12.62 -25.26
C ASP A 231 -5.71 -13.88 -24.40
N ALA A 232 -4.48 -14.28 -24.08
CA ALA A 232 -4.23 -15.34 -23.12
C ALA A 232 -4.78 -14.99 -21.74
N TYR A 233 -4.65 -13.73 -21.30
CA TYR A 233 -5.24 -13.28 -20.02
C TYR A 233 -6.76 -13.39 -20.06
N ILE A 234 -7.40 -12.87 -21.12
CA ILE A 234 -8.84 -12.94 -21.31
C ILE A 234 -9.34 -14.39 -21.32
N ALA A 235 -8.59 -15.32 -21.92
CA ALA A 235 -8.94 -16.74 -21.96
C ALA A 235 -8.97 -17.41 -20.57
N THR A 236 -8.35 -16.80 -19.55
CA THR A 236 -8.41 -17.28 -18.15
C THR A 236 -9.66 -16.81 -17.40
N VAL A 237 -10.38 -15.83 -17.94
CA VAL A 237 -11.57 -15.26 -17.31
C VAL A 237 -12.74 -16.22 -17.45
N ASP A 238 -13.28 -16.66 -16.31
CA ASP A 238 -14.55 -17.37 -16.23
C ASP A 238 -15.72 -16.40 -16.52
N PRO A 239 -16.48 -16.57 -17.63
CA PRO A 239 -17.58 -15.68 -17.98
C PRO A 239 -18.65 -15.58 -16.89
N ASP A 240 -18.89 -16.64 -16.14
CA ASP A 240 -19.91 -16.70 -15.09
C ASP A 240 -19.47 -15.97 -13.81
N ARG A 241 -18.17 -15.66 -13.69
CA ARG A 241 -17.59 -14.93 -12.55
C ARG A 241 -17.22 -13.49 -12.87
N ARG A 242 -17.58 -13.00 -14.05
CA ARG A 242 -17.33 -11.61 -14.43
C ARG A 242 -17.97 -10.65 -13.44
N ASN A 243 -17.19 -9.66 -13.03
CA ASN A 243 -17.58 -8.62 -12.11
C ASN A 243 -16.83 -7.32 -12.47
N PRO A 244 -17.21 -6.16 -11.90
CA PRO A 244 -16.58 -4.88 -12.24
C PRO A 244 -15.05 -4.85 -12.06
N VAL A 245 -14.52 -5.53 -11.03
CA VAL A 245 -13.07 -5.56 -10.75
C VAL A 245 -12.34 -6.27 -11.89
N LEU A 246 -12.84 -7.44 -12.29
CA LEU A 246 -12.27 -8.23 -13.37
C LEU A 246 -12.39 -7.50 -14.71
N ASN A 247 -13.53 -6.85 -14.97
CA ASN A 247 -13.73 -6.03 -16.16
C ASN A 247 -12.73 -4.86 -16.21
N ALA A 248 -12.48 -4.18 -15.09
CA ALA A 248 -11.49 -3.12 -15.00
C ALA A 248 -10.07 -3.64 -15.29
N GLN A 249 -9.71 -4.80 -14.73
CA GLN A 249 -8.41 -5.44 -14.97
C GLN A 249 -8.18 -5.79 -16.44
N VAL A 250 -9.18 -6.36 -17.12
CA VAL A 250 -9.11 -6.67 -18.55
C VAL A 250 -9.08 -5.40 -19.39
N ALA A 251 -9.96 -4.43 -19.11
CA ALA A 251 -10.02 -3.17 -19.83
C ALA A 251 -8.70 -2.38 -19.75
N ALA A 252 -8.06 -2.35 -18.57
CA ALA A 252 -6.76 -1.70 -18.39
C ALA A 252 -5.67 -2.30 -19.31
N ARG A 253 -5.63 -3.64 -19.43
CA ARG A 253 -4.71 -4.36 -20.31
C ARG A 253 -5.02 -4.08 -21.78
N LEU A 254 -6.29 -4.15 -22.18
CA LEU A 254 -6.70 -3.84 -23.54
C LEU A 254 -6.31 -2.41 -23.95
N ILE A 255 -6.53 -1.41 -23.07
CA ILE A 255 -6.12 -0.02 -23.32
C ILE A 255 -4.60 0.07 -23.48
N ALA A 256 -3.82 -0.58 -22.61
CA ALA A 256 -2.36 -0.57 -22.69
C ALA A 256 -1.82 -1.15 -24.01
N HIS A 257 -2.55 -2.08 -24.63
CA HIS A 257 -2.22 -2.69 -25.92
C HIS A 257 -2.96 -2.05 -27.12
N GLY A 258 -3.53 -0.85 -26.95
CA GLY A 258 -4.17 -0.11 -28.06
C GLY A 258 -5.54 -0.64 -28.48
N ARG A 259 -6.12 -1.60 -27.75
CA ARG A 259 -7.45 -2.21 -28.01
C ARG A 259 -8.55 -1.51 -27.22
N ALA A 260 -8.54 -0.18 -27.22
CA ALA A 260 -9.45 0.64 -26.42
C ALA A 260 -10.94 0.45 -26.78
N ALA A 261 -11.28 0.09 -28.03
CA ALA A 261 -12.66 -0.21 -28.42
C ALA A 261 -13.20 -1.45 -27.70
N GLU A 262 -12.41 -2.52 -27.68
CA GLU A 262 -12.76 -3.75 -26.98
C GLU A 262 -12.81 -3.54 -25.45
N ALA A 263 -11.94 -2.67 -24.92
CA ALA A 263 -11.98 -2.29 -23.50
C ALA A 263 -13.32 -1.67 -23.10
N LEU A 264 -13.96 -0.88 -23.99
CA LEU A 264 -15.29 -0.32 -23.74
C LEU A 264 -16.35 -1.42 -23.61
N ASP A 265 -16.28 -2.49 -24.41
CA ASP A 265 -17.21 -3.62 -24.30
C ASP A 265 -17.08 -4.33 -22.95
N TRP A 266 -15.86 -4.42 -22.41
CA TRP A 266 -15.62 -4.95 -21.07
C TRP A 266 -16.14 -4.02 -19.97
N ILE A 267 -15.96 -2.70 -20.12
CA ILE A 267 -16.42 -1.70 -19.15
C ILE A 267 -17.95 -1.62 -19.11
N ASP A 268 -18.59 -1.67 -20.28
CA ASP A 268 -20.04 -1.50 -20.43
C ASP A 268 -20.83 -2.81 -20.29
N ALA A 269 -20.13 -3.95 -20.13
CA ALA A 269 -20.76 -5.24 -19.88
C ALA A 269 -21.63 -5.20 -18.62
N PRO A 270 -22.87 -5.74 -18.67
CA PRO A 270 -23.78 -5.70 -17.55
C PRO A 270 -23.26 -6.58 -16.41
N VAL A 271 -22.99 -5.96 -15.26
CA VAL A 271 -22.53 -6.60 -14.03
C VAL A 271 -23.23 -5.97 -12.83
N GLU A 272 -23.32 -6.71 -11.71
CA GLU A 272 -23.83 -6.14 -10.46
C GLU A 272 -23.00 -4.91 -10.04
N ARG A 273 -23.66 -3.88 -9.52
CA ARG A 273 -22.99 -2.66 -9.06
C ARG A 273 -21.99 -3.00 -7.96
N SER A 274 -20.80 -2.39 -8.02
CA SER A 274 -19.76 -2.56 -7.01
C SER A 274 -19.06 -1.23 -6.68
N HIS A 275 -18.16 -1.27 -5.71
CA HIS A 275 -17.36 -0.11 -5.31
C HIS A 275 -16.36 0.39 -6.36
N ASN A 276 -16.23 -0.28 -7.52
CA ASN A 276 -15.27 0.08 -8.58
C ASN A 276 -15.85 1.03 -9.66
N GLU A 277 -17.04 1.61 -9.44
CA GLU A 277 -17.67 2.55 -10.37
C GLU A 277 -16.72 3.67 -10.81
N ARG A 278 -15.88 4.18 -9.88
CA ARG A 278 -14.93 5.26 -10.21
C ARG A 278 -13.81 4.79 -11.13
N GLU A 279 -13.20 3.65 -10.82
CA GLU A 279 -12.11 3.08 -11.63
C GLU A 279 -12.57 2.79 -13.06
N LEU A 280 -13.77 2.20 -13.21
CA LEU A 280 -14.37 1.97 -14.53
C LEU A 280 -14.64 3.27 -15.28
N ALA A 281 -15.12 4.32 -14.60
CA ALA A 281 -15.34 5.62 -15.23
C ALA A 281 -14.03 6.26 -15.74
N ASP A 282 -12.94 6.14 -14.98
CA ASP A 282 -11.61 6.62 -15.37
C ASP A 282 -11.03 5.79 -16.54
N LEU A 283 -11.20 4.46 -16.53
CA LEU A 283 -10.81 3.60 -17.65
C LEU A 283 -11.61 3.91 -18.92
N LYS A 284 -12.91 4.21 -18.78
CA LYS A 284 -13.77 4.63 -19.89
C LYS A 284 -13.29 5.94 -20.52
N LEU A 285 -12.93 6.91 -19.67
CA LEU A 285 -12.34 8.18 -20.11
C LEU A 285 -11.05 7.92 -20.90
N ARG A 286 -10.13 7.11 -20.36
CA ARG A 286 -8.88 6.73 -21.03
C ARG A 286 -9.11 6.02 -22.36
N ALA A 287 -10.11 5.13 -22.43
CA ALA A 287 -10.47 4.45 -23.67
C ALA A 287 -10.99 5.43 -24.74
N PHE A 288 -11.86 6.39 -24.37
CA PHE A 288 -12.31 7.43 -25.29
C PHE A 288 -11.17 8.34 -25.77
N GLU A 289 -10.23 8.68 -24.88
CA GLU A 289 -9.03 9.45 -25.23
C GLU A 289 -8.14 8.68 -26.23
N ALA A 290 -7.90 7.38 -25.99
CA ALA A 290 -7.13 6.52 -26.88
C ALA A 290 -7.78 6.35 -28.26
N LEU A 291 -9.11 6.35 -28.35
CA LEU A 291 -9.87 6.29 -29.60
C LEU A 291 -10.03 7.65 -30.30
N GLY A 292 -9.57 8.75 -29.69
CA GLY A 292 -9.76 10.10 -30.23
C GLY A 292 -11.22 10.57 -30.26
N ARG A 293 -12.11 9.95 -29.47
CA ARG A 293 -13.54 10.26 -29.39
C ARG A 293 -13.80 11.51 -28.54
N ARG A 294 -13.47 12.69 -29.08
CA ARG A 294 -13.44 13.97 -28.33
C ARG A 294 -14.74 14.30 -27.59
N ASP A 295 -15.88 14.10 -28.23
CA ASP A 295 -17.19 14.43 -27.63
C ASP A 295 -17.49 13.49 -26.45
N ASP A 296 -17.19 12.19 -26.60
CA ASP A 296 -17.34 11.20 -25.53
C ASP A 296 -16.37 11.46 -24.36
N VAL A 297 -15.15 11.95 -24.64
CA VAL A 297 -14.21 12.40 -23.60
C VAL A 297 -14.84 13.54 -22.79
N GLN A 298 -15.43 14.55 -23.44
CA GLN A 298 -16.06 15.65 -22.71
C GLN A 298 -17.29 15.19 -21.93
N ALA A 299 -18.14 14.35 -22.53
CA ALA A 299 -19.30 13.78 -21.87
C ALA A 299 -18.89 12.95 -20.63
N GLN A 300 -17.83 12.15 -20.74
CA GLN A 300 -17.33 11.32 -19.64
C GLN A 300 -16.69 12.16 -18.52
N ARG A 301 -15.94 13.22 -18.86
CA ARG A 301 -15.42 14.16 -17.85
C ARG A 301 -16.56 14.80 -17.07
N LYS A 302 -17.61 15.25 -17.77
CA LYS A 302 -18.80 15.80 -17.13
C LYS A 302 -19.50 14.76 -16.24
N ALA A 303 -19.70 13.54 -16.72
CA ALA A 303 -20.32 12.46 -15.94
C ALA A 303 -19.52 12.13 -14.66
N ILE A 304 -18.19 12.11 -14.75
CA ILE A 304 -17.30 11.92 -13.61
C ILE A 304 -17.46 13.08 -12.61
N PHE A 305 -17.48 14.32 -13.08
CA PHE A 305 -17.71 15.47 -12.21
C PHE A 305 -19.10 15.41 -11.55
N ASP A 306 -20.17 15.17 -12.32
CA ASP A 306 -21.53 15.13 -11.80
C ASP A 306 -21.71 14.06 -10.71
N ARG A 307 -20.98 12.94 -10.82
CA ARG A 307 -21.06 11.80 -9.89
C ARG A 307 -20.17 11.97 -8.65
N TRP A 308 -18.98 12.56 -8.77
CA TRP A 308 -17.98 12.59 -7.68
C TRP A 308 -17.45 13.98 -7.29
N LEU A 309 -17.90 15.05 -7.96
CA LEU A 309 -17.42 16.43 -7.80
C LEU A 309 -15.89 16.57 -7.90
N ASP A 310 -15.29 15.83 -8.83
CA ASP A 310 -13.84 15.86 -9.06
C ASP A 310 -13.41 17.18 -9.73
N GLY A 311 -12.78 18.06 -8.96
CA GLY A 311 -12.34 19.37 -9.44
C GLY A 311 -11.25 19.28 -10.52
N GLN A 312 -10.38 18.27 -10.52
CA GLN A 312 -9.38 18.18 -11.59
C GLN A 312 -10.03 17.79 -12.92
N VAL A 313 -11.01 16.90 -12.88
CA VAL A 313 -11.79 16.53 -14.06
C VAL A 313 -12.62 17.70 -14.57
N LEU A 314 -13.21 18.51 -13.67
CA LEU A 314 -13.90 19.75 -14.04
C LEU A 314 -12.97 20.73 -14.77
N ARG A 315 -11.76 20.99 -14.25
CA ARG A 315 -10.77 21.84 -14.93
C ARG A 315 -10.43 21.35 -16.33
N ASN A 316 -10.27 20.04 -16.48
CA ASN A 316 -9.93 19.42 -17.75
C ASN A 316 -11.11 19.46 -18.75
N TRP A 317 -12.35 19.42 -18.26
CA TRP A 317 -13.56 19.60 -19.07
C TRP A 317 -13.66 21.05 -19.55
N LEU A 318 -13.63 22.03 -18.64
CA LEU A 318 -13.77 23.46 -18.96
C LEU A 318 -12.70 23.94 -19.95
N ARG A 319 -11.44 23.53 -19.77
CA ARG A 319 -10.33 23.92 -20.66
C ARG A 319 -10.52 23.45 -22.11
N ALA A 320 -11.27 22.38 -22.32
CA ALA A 320 -11.44 21.79 -23.64
C ALA A 320 -12.69 22.31 -24.36
N LEU A 321 -13.50 23.16 -23.71
CA LEU A 321 -14.64 23.82 -24.33
C LEU A 321 -14.18 24.96 -25.24
N PRO A 322 -14.99 25.33 -26.25
CA PRO A 322 -14.78 26.55 -27.01
C PRO A 322 -14.73 27.79 -26.11
N ASP A 323 -14.00 28.82 -26.55
CA ASP A 323 -13.99 30.12 -25.89
C ASP A 323 -15.43 30.62 -25.67
N PHE A 324 -15.69 31.22 -24.51
CA PHE A 324 -16.99 31.77 -24.07
C PHE A 324 -18.05 30.77 -23.59
N GLU A 325 -17.86 29.45 -23.79
CA GLU A 325 -18.76 28.43 -23.23
C GLU A 325 -18.35 27.96 -21.83
N ASP A 326 -17.07 28.12 -21.49
CA ASP A 326 -16.46 27.71 -20.22
C ASP A 326 -17.11 28.38 -18.99
N VAL A 327 -17.41 29.68 -19.05
CA VAL A 327 -18.04 30.42 -17.94
C VAL A 327 -19.46 29.91 -17.66
N ALA A 328 -20.23 29.64 -18.72
CA ALA A 328 -21.59 29.11 -18.57
C ALA A 328 -21.56 27.67 -18.03
N ALA A 329 -20.64 26.84 -18.52
CA ALA A 329 -20.43 25.48 -18.08
C ALA A 329 -19.95 25.40 -16.62
N GLU A 330 -19.02 26.27 -16.22
CA GLU A 330 -18.55 26.38 -14.84
C GLU A 330 -19.70 26.75 -13.90
N ARG A 331 -20.51 27.74 -14.29
CA ARG A 331 -21.69 28.12 -13.50
C ARG A 331 -22.65 26.94 -13.32
N GLN A 332 -22.92 26.19 -14.38
CA GLN A 332 -23.77 24.98 -14.30
C GLN A 332 -23.16 23.93 -13.39
N ALA A 333 -21.85 23.69 -13.46
CA ALA A 333 -21.15 22.75 -12.59
C ALA A 333 -21.23 23.15 -11.11
N LEU A 334 -21.08 24.44 -10.81
CA LEU A 334 -21.21 24.98 -9.45
C LEU A 334 -22.64 24.93 -8.93
N ASP A 335 -23.64 25.15 -9.80
CA ASP A 335 -25.05 25.01 -9.44
C ASP A 335 -25.42 23.53 -9.20
N GLN A 336 -24.83 22.58 -9.96
CA GLN A 336 -24.92 21.15 -9.69
C GLN A 336 -24.29 20.76 -8.34
N ALA A 337 -23.13 21.32 -8.00
CA ALA A 337 -22.48 21.07 -6.71
C ALA A 337 -23.36 21.51 -5.52
N MET A 338 -24.09 22.63 -5.66
CA MET A 338 -25.06 23.07 -4.64
C MET A 338 -26.21 22.08 -4.43
N ALA A 339 -26.65 21.40 -5.50
CA ALA A 339 -27.73 20.43 -5.48
C ALA A 339 -27.27 19.00 -5.12
N TYR A 340 -25.97 18.78 -4.91
CA TYR A 340 -25.41 17.44 -4.69
C TYR A 340 -25.85 16.86 -3.34
N ASP A 341 -26.35 15.62 -3.32
CA ASP A 341 -26.96 15.00 -2.13
C ASP A 341 -26.06 15.06 -0.89
N ARG A 342 -24.76 14.78 -1.05
CA ARG A 342 -23.79 14.78 0.06
C ARG A 342 -23.25 16.18 0.31
N ALA A 343 -23.89 16.92 1.22
CA ALA A 343 -23.53 18.30 1.57
C ALA A 343 -22.05 18.47 1.97
N THR A 344 -21.48 17.53 2.74
CA THR A 344 -20.06 17.57 3.13
C THR A 344 -19.13 17.52 1.92
N SER A 345 -19.40 16.64 0.95
CA SER A 345 -18.60 16.54 -0.28
C SER A 345 -18.74 17.78 -1.15
N ALA A 346 -19.95 18.35 -1.24
CA ALA A 346 -20.19 19.60 -1.94
C ALA A 346 -19.44 20.77 -1.31
N LEU A 347 -19.47 20.90 0.02
CA LEU A 347 -18.74 21.94 0.74
C LEU A 347 -17.22 21.82 0.51
N ALA A 348 -16.69 20.60 0.64
CA ALA A 348 -15.27 20.32 0.37
C ALA A 348 -14.87 20.77 -1.03
N PHE A 349 -15.68 20.43 -2.04
CA PHE A 349 -15.44 20.83 -3.42
C PHE A 349 -15.49 22.35 -3.61
N LEU A 350 -16.53 23.04 -3.11
CA LEU A 350 -16.69 24.50 -3.29
C LEU A 350 -15.54 25.29 -2.66
N VAL A 351 -15.06 24.87 -1.48
CA VAL A 351 -13.90 25.46 -0.82
C VAL A 351 -12.61 25.21 -1.62
N ALA A 352 -12.43 24.00 -2.16
CA ALA A 352 -11.28 23.66 -3.00
C ALA A 352 -11.35 24.29 -4.41
N TRP A 353 -12.54 24.66 -4.89
CA TRP A 353 -12.81 25.44 -6.13
C TRP A 353 -12.84 26.97 -5.90
N PRO A 354 -12.24 27.45 -4.81
CA PRO A 354 -12.49 28.74 -4.15
C PRO A 354 -13.82 29.50 -4.37
N ASP A 355 -14.98 28.85 -4.54
CA ASP A 355 -16.28 29.55 -4.57
C ASP A 355 -16.85 29.70 -3.15
N LEU A 356 -16.22 30.61 -2.38
CA LEU A 356 -16.56 30.85 -0.98
C LEU A 356 -17.98 31.41 -0.80
N LYS A 357 -18.51 32.12 -1.81
CA LYS A 357 -19.88 32.64 -1.78
C LYS A 357 -20.89 31.49 -1.77
N ARG A 358 -20.71 30.51 -2.65
CA ARG A 358 -21.57 29.31 -2.69
C ARG A 358 -21.32 28.42 -1.48
N ALA A 359 -20.08 28.26 -1.02
CA ALA A 359 -19.76 27.49 0.17
C ALA A 359 -20.49 28.02 1.42
N GLY A 360 -20.43 29.34 1.67
CA GLY A 360 -21.15 29.98 2.79
C GLY A 360 -22.67 29.80 2.71
N ARG A 361 -23.24 29.98 1.50
CA ARG A 361 -24.67 29.72 1.26
C ARG A 361 -25.05 28.26 1.53
N LEU A 362 -24.27 27.29 1.04
CA LEU A 362 -24.51 25.86 1.28
C LEU A 362 -24.45 25.53 2.77
N THR A 363 -23.49 26.11 3.50
CA THR A 363 -23.40 25.97 4.96
C THR A 363 -24.66 26.46 5.65
N ARG A 364 -25.21 27.61 5.27
CA ARG A 364 -26.42 28.18 5.90
C ARG A 364 -27.68 27.38 5.56
N GLU A 365 -27.83 27.00 4.30
CA GLU A 365 -29.02 26.27 3.82
C GLU A 365 -29.06 24.81 4.27
N ARG A 366 -27.89 24.18 4.47
CA ARG A 366 -27.76 22.73 4.68
C ARG A 366 -26.90 22.35 5.89
N LEU A 367 -26.84 23.21 6.91
CA LEU A 367 -26.02 22.99 8.11
C LEU A 367 -26.27 21.63 8.77
N GLU A 368 -27.53 21.19 8.81
CA GLU A 368 -27.91 19.93 9.46
C GLU A 368 -27.43 18.70 8.68
N ASP A 369 -27.32 18.79 7.35
CA ASP A 369 -26.77 17.73 6.51
C ASP A 369 -25.24 17.60 6.63
N LEU A 370 -24.57 18.60 7.22
CA LEU A 370 -23.13 18.59 7.47
C LEU A 370 -22.82 17.77 8.71
N GLU A 371 -22.29 16.56 8.49
CA GLU A 371 -21.96 15.64 9.56
C GLU A 371 -20.79 16.16 10.41
N ALA A 372 -21.04 16.43 11.69
CA ALA A 372 -20.03 16.92 12.64
C ALA A 372 -18.87 15.95 12.92
N ARG A 373 -18.87 14.73 12.34
CA ARG A 373 -17.69 13.83 12.32
C ARG A 373 -16.68 14.20 11.25
N SER A 374 -17.07 14.95 10.23
CA SER A 374 -16.25 15.34 9.08
C SER A 374 -15.35 16.54 9.41
N TYR A 375 -14.65 16.48 10.55
CA TYR A 375 -13.84 17.61 11.05
C TYR A 375 -12.69 17.98 10.13
N ASP A 376 -12.21 17.02 9.34
CA ASP A 376 -11.23 17.16 8.27
C ASP A 376 -11.74 18.02 7.10
N THR A 377 -13.06 18.09 6.91
CA THR A 377 -13.69 18.96 5.91
C THR A 377 -14.20 20.26 6.52
N LEU A 378 -14.97 20.18 7.61
CA LEU A 378 -15.69 21.35 8.14
C LEU A 378 -14.74 22.41 8.72
N ARG A 379 -13.61 22.00 9.34
CA ARG A 379 -12.68 22.96 9.94
C ARG A 379 -11.92 23.77 8.88
N PRO A 380 -11.30 23.17 7.85
CA PRO A 380 -10.72 23.95 6.75
C PRO A 380 -11.75 24.83 6.02
N ALA A 381 -12.98 24.35 5.87
CA ALA A 381 -14.06 25.15 5.30
C ALA A 381 -14.39 26.38 6.17
N ALA A 382 -14.48 26.23 7.49
CA ALA A 382 -14.70 27.33 8.42
C ALA A 382 -13.57 28.37 8.37
N GLU A 383 -12.32 27.90 8.34
CA GLU A 383 -11.14 28.76 8.20
C GLU A 383 -11.16 29.56 6.89
N ALA A 384 -11.47 28.90 5.76
CA ALA A 384 -11.59 29.56 4.46
C ALA A 384 -12.74 30.59 4.41
N LEU A 385 -13.86 30.29 5.07
CA LEU A 385 -15.01 31.18 5.15
C LEU A 385 -14.82 32.34 6.12
N ALA A 386 -13.90 32.26 7.09
CA ALA A 386 -13.79 33.24 8.18
C ALA A 386 -13.65 34.69 7.69
N GLN A 387 -13.04 34.94 6.54
CA GLN A 387 -12.98 36.28 5.95
C GLN A 387 -14.21 36.61 5.09
N ALA A 388 -14.59 35.72 4.18
CA ALA A 388 -15.63 35.98 3.16
C ALA A 388 -17.07 35.85 3.70
N ASP A 389 -17.30 34.94 4.64
CA ASP A 389 -18.59 34.70 5.31
C ASP A 389 -18.37 34.30 6.79
N PRO A 390 -18.16 35.27 7.70
CA PRO A 390 -17.95 35.01 9.13
C PRO A 390 -19.09 34.26 9.81
N GLY A 391 -20.33 34.47 9.37
CA GLY A 391 -21.49 33.77 9.90
C GLY A 391 -21.50 32.29 9.52
N GLY A 392 -21.23 31.98 8.25
CA GLY A 392 -21.04 30.60 7.78
C GLY A 392 -19.91 29.88 8.52
N ALA A 393 -18.75 30.54 8.67
CA ALA A 393 -17.63 30.00 9.44
C ALA A 393 -18.02 29.69 10.90
N THR A 394 -18.75 30.61 11.54
CA THR A 394 -19.24 30.44 12.91
C THR A 394 -20.18 29.24 13.03
N LEU A 395 -21.11 29.05 12.10
CA LEU A 395 -22.02 27.90 12.09
C LEU A 395 -21.25 26.57 12.02
N LEU A 396 -20.22 26.48 11.18
CA LEU A 396 -19.38 25.29 11.08
C LEU A 396 -18.59 24.99 12.36
N TYR A 397 -17.94 26.00 12.96
CA TYR A 397 -17.24 25.82 14.23
C TYR A 397 -18.20 25.37 15.34
N ARG A 398 -19.38 26.00 15.44
CA ARG A 398 -20.39 25.61 16.43
C ARG A 398 -20.89 24.19 16.19
N ARG A 399 -21.10 23.77 14.93
CA ARG A 399 -21.46 22.38 14.57
C ARG A 399 -20.40 21.37 15.04
N LEU A 400 -19.11 21.69 14.86
CA LEU A 400 -18.00 20.87 15.33
C LEU A 400 -17.97 20.75 16.87
N VAL A 401 -18.14 21.87 17.57
CA VAL A 401 -18.21 21.92 19.04
C VAL A 401 -19.35 21.04 19.55
N THR A 402 -20.58 21.30 19.08
CA THR A 402 -21.78 20.57 19.50
C THR A 402 -21.65 19.07 19.21
N GLY A 403 -21.17 18.70 18.01
CA GLY A 403 -20.99 17.29 17.65
C GLY A 403 -20.01 16.52 18.54
N VAL A 404 -18.96 17.16 19.05
CA VAL A 404 -18.04 16.54 20.04
C VAL A 404 -18.72 16.39 21.41
N LEU A 405 -19.48 17.39 21.84
CA LEU A 405 -20.13 17.43 23.15
C LEU A 405 -21.31 16.47 23.26
N ASP A 406 -22.14 16.37 22.22
CA ASP A 406 -23.27 15.43 22.13
C ASP A 406 -22.80 13.98 22.29
N ARG A 407 -21.70 13.63 21.64
CA ARG A 407 -21.10 12.29 21.70
C ARG A 407 -20.31 12.03 22.99
N ALA A 408 -20.17 13.03 23.86
CA ALA A 408 -19.35 12.96 25.08
C ALA A 408 -17.89 12.51 24.83
N SER A 409 -17.32 12.84 23.67
CA SER A 409 -16.04 12.26 23.25
C SER A 409 -14.86 13.04 23.83
N SER A 410 -14.49 12.71 25.08
CA SER A 410 -13.48 13.44 25.87
C SER A 410 -12.11 13.55 25.19
N LYS A 411 -11.71 12.55 24.40
CA LYS A 411 -10.49 12.56 23.57
C LYS A 411 -10.42 13.77 22.64
N TYR A 412 -11.56 14.29 22.18
CA TYR A 412 -11.62 15.39 21.22
C TYR A 412 -11.93 16.76 21.85
N TYR A 413 -12.07 16.86 23.18
CA TYR A 413 -12.32 18.14 23.86
C TYR A 413 -11.27 19.22 23.58
N PRO A 414 -9.96 18.92 23.47
CA PRO A 414 -8.98 19.95 23.10
C PRO A 414 -9.22 20.55 21.71
N TYR A 415 -9.77 19.77 20.76
CA TYR A 415 -10.11 20.27 19.42
C TYR A 415 -11.38 21.11 19.46
N ALA A 416 -12.43 20.62 20.13
CA ALA A 416 -13.66 21.39 20.32
C ALA A 416 -13.40 22.72 21.05
N ALA A 417 -12.47 22.77 22.01
CA ALA A 417 -12.12 24.02 22.68
C ALA A 417 -11.46 25.04 21.72
N ARG A 418 -10.67 24.59 20.74
CA ARG A 418 -10.13 25.46 19.68
C ARG A 418 -11.22 25.94 18.73
N ASP A 419 -12.11 25.04 18.32
CA ASP A 419 -13.25 25.38 17.46
C ASP A 419 -14.17 26.38 18.17
N PHE A 420 -14.37 26.22 19.49
CA PHE A 420 -15.08 27.18 20.34
C PHE A 420 -14.39 28.55 20.34
N ALA A 421 -13.08 28.60 20.57
CA ALA A 421 -12.32 29.84 20.56
C ALA A 421 -12.41 30.56 19.20
N ALA A 422 -12.28 29.82 18.09
CA ALA A 422 -12.45 30.38 16.75
C ALA A 422 -13.86 30.94 16.51
N ALA A 423 -14.92 30.30 17.04
CA ALA A 423 -16.27 30.84 17.00
C ALA A 423 -16.46 32.08 17.89
N THR A 424 -15.69 32.20 18.98
CA THR A 424 -15.66 33.39 19.84
C THR A 424 -14.96 34.55 19.17
N ASP A 425 -13.82 34.31 18.50
CA ASP A 425 -13.06 35.34 17.79
C ASP A 425 -13.86 35.99 16.63
N LEU A 426 -14.86 35.27 16.11
CA LEU A 426 -15.77 35.78 15.06
C LEU A 426 -17.01 36.50 15.62
N ALA A 427 -17.23 36.54 16.93
CA ALA A 427 -18.46 37.03 17.55
C ALA A 427 -18.83 38.47 17.14
N ASP A 428 -17.87 39.39 17.12
CA ASP A 428 -18.11 40.78 16.72
C ASP A 428 -18.46 40.90 15.23
N ARG A 429 -17.97 39.98 14.40
CA ARG A 429 -18.11 40.00 12.94
C ARG A 429 -19.41 39.38 12.46
N ILE A 430 -20.18 38.76 13.34
CA ILE A 430 -21.53 38.24 13.05
C ILE A 430 -22.63 39.18 13.59
N ALA A 431 -22.27 40.36 14.13
CA ALA A 431 -23.24 41.33 14.61
C ALA A 431 -24.16 41.82 13.47
N GLY A 432 -25.46 41.54 13.59
CA GLY A 432 -26.48 41.90 12.59
C GLY A 432 -26.77 40.81 11.55
N ASP A 433 -26.09 39.66 11.61
CA ASP A 433 -26.44 38.48 10.83
C ASP A 433 -27.67 37.79 11.45
N VAL A 434 -28.83 37.91 10.80
CA VAL A 434 -30.10 37.39 11.32
C VAL A 434 -30.21 35.86 11.26
N ASP A 435 -29.35 35.22 10.49
CA ASP A 435 -29.36 33.76 10.32
C ASP A 435 -28.47 33.03 11.35
N VAL A 436 -27.74 33.79 12.18
CA VAL A 436 -26.81 33.24 13.17
C VAL A 436 -27.19 33.70 14.57
N VAL A 437 -27.42 32.75 15.47
CA VAL A 437 -27.68 33.04 16.89
C VAL A 437 -26.53 33.88 17.48
N PRO A 438 -26.81 34.98 18.20
CA PRO A 438 -25.78 35.77 18.87
C PRO A 438 -24.86 34.91 19.74
N HIS A 439 -23.57 35.26 19.83
CA HIS A 439 -22.58 34.42 20.51
C HIS A 439 -22.93 34.17 21.98
N ASP A 440 -23.39 35.20 22.71
CA ASP A 440 -23.76 35.07 24.12
C ASP A 440 -24.95 34.14 24.34
N ASP A 441 -25.94 34.19 23.45
CA ASP A 441 -27.11 33.31 23.49
C ASP A 441 -26.73 31.86 23.21
N TRP A 442 -25.87 31.63 22.21
CA TRP A 442 -25.34 30.31 21.92
C TRP A 442 -24.50 29.77 23.08
N LEU A 443 -23.65 30.59 23.69
CA LEU A 443 -22.84 30.20 24.85
C LEU A 443 -23.71 29.85 26.05
N ALA A 444 -24.78 30.62 26.30
CA ALA A 444 -25.73 30.35 27.38
C ALA A 444 -26.44 29.01 27.17
N ASP A 445 -26.91 28.72 25.95
CA ASP A 445 -27.53 27.43 25.63
C ASP A 445 -26.53 26.26 25.71
N LEU A 446 -25.32 26.44 25.18
CA LEU A 446 -24.26 25.44 25.25
C LEU A 446 -23.91 25.07 26.70
N ARG A 447 -23.85 26.07 27.60
CA ARG A 447 -23.66 25.86 29.05
C ARG A 447 -24.85 25.17 29.69
N LYS A 448 -26.07 25.50 29.29
CA LYS A 448 -27.29 24.86 29.79
C LYS A 448 -27.34 23.38 29.43
N VAL A 449 -27.04 23.02 28.18
CA VAL A 449 -27.11 21.63 27.67
C VAL A 449 -25.89 20.80 28.08
N HIS A 450 -24.68 21.38 28.00
CA HIS A 450 -23.42 20.65 28.21
C HIS A 450 -22.60 21.12 29.42
N GLY A 451 -23.21 21.84 30.37
CA GLY A 451 -22.52 22.36 31.57
C GLY A 451 -21.78 21.30 32.40
N ARG A 452 -22.26 20.04 32.38
CA ARG A 452 -21.63 18.92 33.10
C ARG A 452 -20.37 18.36 32.42
N LYS A 453 -20.02 18.80 31.20
CA LYS A 453 -18.81 18.36 30.49
C LYS A 453 -17.58 19.12 31.01
N ILE A 454 -17.27 18.96 32.30
CA ILE A 454 -16.22 19.72 33.03
C ILE A 454 -14.88 19.67 32.30
N GLY A 455 -14.51 18.51 31.74
CA GLY A 455 -13.26 18.36 30.99
C GLY A 455 -13.15 19.26 29.76
N PHE A 456 -14.26 19.60 29.10
CA PHE A 456 -14.29 20.56 27.99
C PHE A 456 -14.18 22.00 28.51
N TRP A 457 -14.98 22.37 29.52
CA TRP A 457 -14.97 23.71 30.10
C TRP A 457 -13.61 24.08 30.71
N ASN A 458 -12.89 23.12 31.27
CA ASN A 458 -11.51 23.32 31.74
C ASN A 458 -10.54 23.64 30.60
N GLN A 459 -10.73 23.06 29.40
CA GLN A 459 -9.91 23.41 28.23
C GLN A 459 -10.20 24.82 27.74
N VAL A 460 -11.49 25.20 27.70
CA VAL A 460 -11.92 26.55 27.33
C VAL A 460 -11.33 27.58 28.30
N ALA A 461 -11.51 27.40 29.61
CA ALA A 461 -11.02 28.34 30.63
C ALA A 461 -9.49 28.37 30.78
N GLY A 462 -8.79 27.28 30.46
CA GLY A 462 -7.34 27.15 30.73
C GLY A 462 -6.41 27.56 29.57
N LYS A 463 -6.85 27.41 28.31
CA LYS A 463 -6.00 27.66 27.12
C LYS A 463 -6.50 28.75 26.18
N PHE A 464 -7.78 29.11 26.26
CA PHE A 464 -8.44 30.00 25.29
C PHE A 464 -9.44 30.96 25.96
N GLY A 465 -9.35 31.11 27.29
CA GLY A 465 -10.24 31.92 28.11
C GLY A 465 -9.66 33.27 28.47
#